data_AF-A0A653XI38-F1
#
_entry.id   AF-A0A653XI38-F1
#
_cell.length_a   1.000
_cell.length_b   1.000
_cell.length_c   1.000
_cell.angle_alpha   90.00
_cell.angle_beta   90.00
_cell.angle_gamma   90.00
#
_symmetry.space_group_name_H-M   'P 1'
#
loop_
_entity.id
_entity.type
_entity.pdbx_description
1 polymer ?
#
loop_
_entity_poly.entity_id
_entity_poly.type
_entity_poly.pdbx_seq_one_letter_code
_entity_poly.pdbx_strand_id
1 'polypeptide(L)'
;MKTIDAAKTALESIREARLAINQGVEELTLKISQASDKKRKLQNKTLSLADYEHYFSNEIKMRGERYAALWLGSRKSRSGAAGIVPHSSMRWSEFESREAGKILDEVIAPESLGDALCFLFPETIQSKLMSCLRDSQQSNWTSQGDLDRAERMVLVQEAEEEEERLKHERDQLFHQLNEINQALQAG
;
A
#
# COMPACT_ATOMS: atom_id res chain seq x y z
N MET A 1 64.11 -8.02 -0.26
CA MET A 1 63.54 -7.75 1.08
C MET A 1 62.40 -6.73 1.06
N LYS A 2 62.54 -5.54 0.46
CA LYS A 2 61.48 -4.49 0.45
C LYS A 2 60.10 -4.92 -0.09
N THR A 3 60.05 -5.85 -1.05
CA THR A 3 58.80 -6.35 -1.65
C THR A 3 58.01 -7.31 -0.77
N ILE A 4 58.69 -8.07 0.09
CA ILE A 4 58.04 -9.03 1.01
C ILE A 4 57.38 -8.28 2.18
N ASP A 5 58.03 -7.25 2.69
CA ASP A 5 57.46 -6.42 3.77
C ASP A 5 56.24 -5.62 3.27
N ALA A 6 56.30 -5.08 2.05
CA ALA A 6 55.16 -4.40 1.42
C ALA A 6 53.95 -5.34 1.22
N ALA A 7 54.18 -6.58 0.79
CA ALA A 7 53.13 -7.59 0.62
C ALA A 7 52.49 -8.00 1.96
N LYS A 8 53.28 -8.12 3.03
CA LYS A 8 52.77 -8.40 4.38
C LYS A 8 51.91 -7.26 4.91
N THR A 9 52.34 -6.01 4.73
CA THR A 9 51.54 -4.83 5.14
C THR A 9 50.21 -4.78 4.40
N ALA A 10 50.20 -5.02 3.08
CA ALA A 10 48.97 -5.02 2.29
C ALA A 10 47.98 -6.11 2.74
N LEU A 11 48.48 -7.33 3.03
CA LEU A 11 47.64 -8.42 3.54
C LEU A 11 47.03 -8.11 4.92
N GLU A 12 47.78 -7.44 5.79
CA GLU A 12 47.27 -7.05 7.11
C GLU A 12 46.18 -5.99 6.97
N SER A 13 46.37 -4.98 6.12
CA SER A 13 45.31 -3.99 5.82
C SER A 13 44.06 -4.62 5.20
N ILE A 14 44.20 -5.64 4.36
CA ILE A 14 43.05 -6.37 3.80
C ILE A 14 42.31 -7.16 4.89
N ARG A 15 43.03 -7.79 5.83
CA ARG A 15 42.43 -8.48 6.97
C ARG A 15 41.67 -7.52 7.88
N GLU A 16 42.26 -6.37 8.19
CA GLU A 16 41.62 -5.32 8.99
C GLU A 16 40.36 -4.80 8.30
N ALA A 17 40.43 -4.49 6.99
CA ALA A 17 39.27 -4.04 6.22
C ALA A 17 38.15 -5.09 6.20
N ARG A 18 38.48 -6.36 6.00
CA ARG A 18 37.51 -7.46 6.02
C ARG A 18 36.87 -7.65 7.40
N LEU A 19 37.65 -7.53 8.47
CA LEU A 19 37.13 -7.61 9.84
C LEU A 19 36.15 -6.46 10.10
N ALA A 20 36.51 -5.23 9.72
CA ALA A 20 35.66 -4.06 9.85
C ALA A 20 34.35 -4.19 9.05
N ILE A 21 34.42 -4.68 7.81
CA ILE A 21 33.23 -4.92 6.98
C ILE A 21 32.32 -5.98 7.62
N ASN A 22 32.87 -7.09 8.11
CA ASN A 22 32.08 -8.12 8.79
C ASN A 22 31.37 -7.58 10.04
N GLN A 23 32.08 -6.79 10.87
CA GLN A 23 31.49 -6.13 12.03
C GLN A 23 30.37 -5.16 11.62
N GLY A 24 30.57 -4.38 10.55
CA GLY A 24 29.55 -3.50 10.00
C GLY A 24 28.31 -4.25 9.50
N VAL A 25 28.49 -5.40 8.83
CA VAL A 25 27.38 -6.26 8.40
C VAL A 25 26.60 -6.81 9.59
N GLU A 26 27.27 -7.25 10.65
CA GLU A 26 26.61 -7.74 11.87
C GLU A 26 25.81 -6.62 12.56
N GLU A 27 26.39 -5.42 12.69
CA GLU A 27 25.71 -4.27 13.27
C GLU A 27 24.48 -3.86 12.46
N LEU A 28 24.61 -3.74 11.13
CA LEU A 28 23.48 -3.41 10.26
C LEU A 28 22.41 -4.49 10.30
N THR A 29 22.77 -5.77 10.38
CA THR A 29 21.80 -6.86 10.51
C THR A 29 21.00 -6.75 11.81
N LEU A 30 21.64 -6.38 12.92
CA LEU A 30 20.97 -6.11 14.18
C LEU A 30 20.01 -4.92 14.06
N LYS A 31 20.45 -3.80 13.46
CA LYS A 31 19.61 -2.61 13.27
C LYS A 31 18.40 -2.89 12.37
N ILE A 32 18.58 -3.63 11.27
CA ILE A 32 17.49 -4.08 10.39
C ILE A 32 16.47 -4.88 11.20
N SER A 33 16.92 -5.84 12.00
CA SER A 33 16.03 -6.64 12.86
C SER A 33 15.25 -5.76 13.85
N GLN A 34 15.90 -4.77 14.46
CA GLN A 34 15.24 -3.82 15.37
C GLN A 34 14.21 -2.95 14.66
N ALA A 35 14.51 -2.46 13.45
CA ALA A 35 13.58 -1.67 12.64
C ALA A 35 12.35 -2.51 12.24
N SER A 36 12.57 -3.73 11.76
CA SER A 36 11.49 -4.68 11.44
C SER A 36 10.65 -5.05 12.66
N ASP A 37 11.27 -5.23 13.82
CA ASP A 37 10.56 -5.48 15.08
C ASP A 37 9.72 -4.27 15.52
N LYS A 38 10.24 -3.04 15.38
CA LYS A 38 9.49 -1.80 15.63
C LYS A 38 8.26 -1.72 14.73
N LYS A 39 8.45 -1.93 13.42
CA LYS A 39 7.36 -1.98 12.43
C LYS A 39 6.31 -3.02 12.81
N ARG A 40 6.73 -4.27 13.09
CA ARG A 40 5.83 -5.36 13.48
C ARG A 40 5.04 -5.04 14.76
N LYS A 41 5.69 -4.45 15.77
CA LYS A 41 5.01 -4.05 17.02
C LYS A 41 3.94 -2.99 16.77
N LEU A 42 4.20 -2.02 15.88
CA LEU A 42 3.21 -1.01 15.51
C LEU A 42 2.02 -1.62 14.76
N GLN A 43 2.29 -2.52 13.81
CA GLN A 43 1.25 -3.18 13.00
C GLN A 43 0.41 -4.19 13.79
N ASN A 44 0.95 -4.78 14.86
CA ASN A 44 0.24 -5.74 15.71
C ASN A 44 -0.57 -5.08 16.83
N LYS A 45 -0.66 -3.74 16.88
CA LYS A 45 -1.56 -3.06 17.82
C LYS A 45 -3.03 -3.33 17.46
N THR A 46 -3.90 -3.27 18.46
CA THR A 46 -5.35 -3.38 18.26
C THR A 46 -5.83 -2.29 17.30
N LEU A 47 -6.84 -2.64 16.48
CA LEU A 47 -7.47 -1.70 15.57
C LEU A 47 -8.19 -0.60 16.36
N SER A 48 -7.96 0.65 15.98
CA SER A 48 -8.67 1.80 16.51
C SER A 48 -9.94 2.08 15.70
N LEU A 49 -10.82 2.92 16.24
CA LEU A 49 -11.98 3.41 15.48
C LEU A 49 -11.55 4.17 14.21
N ALA A 50 -10.42 4.89 14.26
CA ALA A 50 -9.86 5.60 13.11
C ALA A 50 -9.35 4.63 12.02
N ASP A 51 -8.88 3.43 12.37
CA ASP A 51 -8.57 2.38 11.40
C ASP A 51 -9.81 1.91 10.66
N TYR A 52 -10.88 1.65 11.41
CA TYR A 52 -12.16 1.24 10.83
C TYR A 52 -12.76 2.32 9.94
N GLU A 53 -12.69 3.58 10.36
CA GLU A 53 -13.16 4.71 9.56
C GLU A 53 -12.44 4.78 8.21
N HIS A 54 -11.10 4.70 8.24
CA HIS A 54 -10.30 4.71 7.03
C HIS A 54 -10.59 3.49 6.14
N TYR A 55 -10.70 2.31 6.74
CA TYR A 55 -11.05 1.08 6.03
C TYR A 55 -12.41 1.18 5.33
N PHE A 56 -13.46 1.62 6.05
CA PHE A 56 -14.79 1.77 5.47
C PHE A 56 -14.82 2.83 4.38
N SER A 57 -14.12 3.95 4.55
CA SER A 57 -14.02 4.98 3.52
C SER A 57 -13.44 4.41 2.22
N ASN A 58 -12.36 3.60 2.32
CA ASN A 58 -11.76 2.94 1.16
C ASN A 58 -12.68 1.88 0.54
N GLU A 59 -13.33 1.06 1.35
CA GLU A 59 -14.26 0.02 0.86
C GLU A 59 -15.47 0.64 0.13
N ILE A 60 -16.05 1.71 0.70
CA ILE A 60 -17.15 2.47 0.07
C ILE A 60 -16.67 3.05 -1.26
N LYS A 61 -15.48 3.66 -1.29
CA LYS A 61 -14.90 4.20 -2.51
C LYS A 61 -14.72 3.11 -3.58
N MET A 62 -14.10 1.97 -3.23
CA MET A 62 -13.89 0.87 -4.17
C MET A 62 -15.19 0.32 -4.74
N ARG A 63 -16.21 0.15 -3.89
CA ARG A 63 -17.55 -0.27 -4.35
C ARG A 63 -18.19 0.76 -5.26
N GLY A 64 -18.08 2.05 -4.90
CA GLY A 64 -18.52 3.15 -5.75
C GLY A 64 -17.83 3.14 -7.12
N GLU A 65 -16.52 2.88 -7.17
CA GLU A 65 -15.75 2.79 -8.43
C GLU A 65 -16.17 1.60 -9.30
N ARG A 66 -16.43 0.42 -8.70
CA ARG A 66 -16.98 -0.74 -9.45
C ARG A 66 -18.29 -0.38 -10.11
N TYR A 67 -19.15 0.32 -9.38
CA TYR A 67 -20.42 0.78 -9.91
C TYR A 67 -20.27 1.89 -10.95
N ALA A 68 -19.33 2.81 -10.77
CA ALA A 68 -19.06 3.86 -11.75
C ALA A 68 -18.74 3.27 -13.13
N ALA A 69 -18.00 2.15 -13.18
CA ALA A 69 -17.72 1.44 -14.42
C ALA A 69 -19.00 0.87 -15.07
N LEU A 70 -19.91 0.30 -14.26
CA LEU A 70 -21.22 -0.19 -14.74
C LEU A 70 -22.09 0.97 -15.26
N TRP A 71 -22.19 2.06 -14.49
CA TRP A 71 -22.92 3.26 -14.86
C TRP A 71 -22.42 3.89 -16.17
N LEU A 72 -21.11 3.94 -16.38
CA LEU A 72 -20.54 4.42 -17.65
C LEU A 72 -20.79 3.43 -18.79
N GLY A 73 -20.82 2.13 -18.47
CA GLY A 73 -21.15 1.05 -19.41
C GLY A 73 -22.59 1.13 -19.95
N SER A 74 -23.56 1.46 -19.09
CA SER A 74 -24.99 1.59 -19.45
C SER A 74 -25.29 2.85 -20.30
N ARG A 75 -24.31 3.73 -20.54
CA ARG A 75 -24.42 4.87 -21.47
C ARG A 75 -24.17 4.52 -22.93
N LYS A 76 -24.38 3.25 -23.25
CA LYS A 76 -24.21 2.70 -24.58
C LYS A 76 -25.34 1.73 -24.84
N SER A 77 -25.92 1.81 -26.03
CA SER A 77 -26.99 0.91 -26.44
C SER A 77 -26.57 0.12 -27.66
N ARG A 78 -27.08 -1.10 -27.77
CA ARG A 78 -26.88 -1.91 -28.96
C ARG A 78 -27.80 -1.40 -30.07
N SER A 79 -27.23 -0.76 -31.07
CA SER A 79 -27.92 -0.38 -32.30
C SER A 79 -27.71 -1.47 -33.35
N GLY A 80 -28.81 -2.13 -33.76
CA GLY A 80 -28.81 -3.35 -34.57
C GLY A 80 -27.70 -3.46 -35.63
N ALA A 81 -27.65 -2.54 -36.60
CA ALA A 81 -26.68 -2.59 -37.71
C ALA A 81 -25.30 -1.95 -37.39
N ALA A 82 -25.21 -1.12 -36.34
CA ALA A 82 -24.03 -0.31 -36.04
C ALA A 82 -23.22 -0.77 -34.81
N GLY A 83 -23.68 -1.83 -34.12
CA GLY A 83 -23.02 -2.34 -32.92
C GLY A 83 -23.37 -1.54 -31.66
N ILE A 84 -22.44 -1.44 -30.72
CA ILE A 84 -22.62 -0.69 -29.48
C ILE A 84 -22.38 0.80 -29.76
N VAL A 85 -23.41 1.62 -29.60
CA VAL A 85 -23.39 3.06 -29.90
C VAL A 85 -23.51 3.85 -28.60
N PRO A 86 -22.63 4.82 -28.33
CA PRO A 86 -22.75 5.66 -27.14
C PRO A 86 -23.98 6.56 -27.25
N HIS A 87 -24.71 6.74 -26.14
CA HIS A 87 -25.92 7.57 -26.08
C HIS A 87 -25.68 9.00 -26.60
N SER A 88 -24.46 9.55 -26.42
CA SER A 88 -24.06 10.88 -26.90
C SER A 88 -24.08 11.04 -28.42
N SER A 89 -24.08 9.93 -29.17
CA SER A 89 -24.15 9.93 -30.64
C SER A 89 -25.54 9.54 -31.18
N MET A 90 -26.47 9.20 -30.29
CA MET A 90 -27.85 8.89 -30.66
C MET A 90 -28.64 10.17 -30.93
N ARG A 91 -29.63 10.10 -31.84
CA ARG A 91 -30.61 11.17 -32.01
C ARG A 91 -31.56 11.19 -30.82
N TRP A 92 -31.99 12.38 -30.39
CA TRP A 92 -32.89 12.55 -29.24
C TRP A 92 -34.16 11.69 -29.33
N SER A 93 -34.84 11.70 -30.49
CA SER A 93 -36.05 10.91 -30.72
C SER A 93 -35.82 9.41 -30.58
N GLU A 94 -34.63 8.93 -30.95
CA GLU A 94 -34.27 7.52 -30.82
C GLU A 94 -34.02 7.17 -29.35
N PHE A 95 -33.27 8.02 -28.65
CA PHE A 95 -33.00 7.87 -27.22
C PHE A 95 -34.28 7.84 -26.39
N GLU A 96 -35.20 8.79 -26.57
CA GLU A 96 -36.49 8.81 -25.86
C GLU A 96 -37.30 7.53 -26.13
N SER A 97 -37.34 7.08 -27.38
CA SER A 97 -38.11 5.87 -27.74
C SER A 97 -37.54 4.58 -27.19
N ARG A 98 -36.22 4.50 -26.98
CA ARG A 98 -35.50 3.25 -26.66
C ARG A 98 -35.02 3.15 -25.22
N GLU A 99 -34.56 4.25 -24.66
CA GLU A 99 -33.79 4.31 -23.41
C GLU A 99 -34.55 5.01 -22.27
N ALA A 100 -35.57 5.81 -22.58
CA ALA A 100 -36.40 6.42 -21.54
C ALA A 100 -37.02 5.34 -20.65
N GLY A 101 -36.91 5.53 -19.32
CA GLY A 101 -37.34 4.55 -18.32
C GLY A 101 -36.30 3.45 -18.01
N LYS A 102 -35.54 2.98 -18.99
CA LYS A 102 -34.59 1.85 -18.82
C LYS A 102 -33.26 2.22 -18.18
N ILE A 103 -32.89 3.50 -18.28
CA ILE A 103 -31.64 4.04 -17.75
C ILE A 103 -31.47 3.77 -16.26
N LEU A 104 -32.56 3.82 -15.50
CA LEU A 104 -32.51 3.57 -14.05
C LEU A 104 -32.67 2.09 -13.71
N ASP A 105 -33.30 1.30 -14.58
CA ASP A 105 -33.52 -0.13 -14.35
C ASP A 105 -32.22 -0.92 -14.39
N GLU A 106 -31.30 -0.59 -15.30
CA GLU A 106 -29.95 -1.19 -15.35
C GLU A 106 -29.04 -0.74 -14.19
N VAL A 107 -29.46 0.30 -13.48
CA VAL A 107 -28.68 1.05 -12.49
C VAL A 107 -29.10 0.63 -11.08
N ILE A 108 -30.38 0.37 -10.85
CA ILE A 108 -30.93 -0.05 -9.55
C ILE A 108 -31.18 -1.57 -9.56
N ALA A 109 -30.40 -2.31 -10.34
CA ALA A 109 -30.48 -3.77 -10.35
C ALA A 109 -30.11 -4.30 -8.95
N PRO A 110 -30.90 -5.23 -8.36
CA PRO A 110 -30.71 -5.70 -6.98
C PRO A 110 -29.29 -6.19 -6.67
N GLU A 111 -28.64 -6.83 -7.65
CA GLU A 111 -27.27 -7.35 -7.57
C GLU A 111 -26.20 -6.26 -7.43
N SER A 112 -26.48 -5.04 -7.91
CA SER A 112 -25.58 -3.89 -7.85
C SER A 112 -25.97 -2.88 -6.79
N LEU A 113 -27.09 -3.09 -6.08
CA LEU A 113 -27.67 -2.07 -5.20
C LEU A 113 -26.70 -1.60 -4.11
N GLY A 114 -25.93 -2.51 -3.51
CA GLY A 114 -24.94 -2.14 -2.50
C GLY A 114 -23.84 -1.23 -3.04
N ASP A 115 -23.32 -1.54 -4.23
CA ASP A 115 -22.27 -0.76 -4.89
C ASP A 115 -22.83 0.56 -5.47
N ALA A 116 -24.07 0.54 -5.96
CA ALA A 116 -24.83 1.72 -6.40
C ALA A 116 -25.03 2.72 -5.26
N LEU A 117 -25.40 2.23 -4.07
CA LEU A 117 -25.52 3.07 -2.88
C LEU A 117 -24.17 3.69 -2.50
N CYS A 118 -23.08 2.92 -2.57
CA CYS A 118 -21.72 3.43 -2.32
C CYS A 118 -21.28 4.48 -3.36
N PHE A 119 -21.76 4.38 -4.60
CA PHE A 119 -21.51 5.38 -5.64
C PHE A 119 -22.36 6.64 -5.47
N LEU A 120 -23.65 6.50 -5.20
CA LEU A 120 -24.61 7.61 -5.17
C LEU A 120 -24.58 8.37 -3.84
N PHE A 121 -24.27 7.70 -2.73
CA PHE A 121 -24.34 8.26 -1.37
C PHE A 121 -23.15 7.88 -0.47
N PRO A 122 -21.89 8.02 -0.93
CA PRO A 122 -20.72 7.55 -0.17
C PRO A 122 -20.61 8.17 1.23
N GLU A 123 -20.81 9.48 1.37
CA GLU A 123 -20.68 10.19 2.65
C GLU A 123 -21.79 9.78 3.63
N THR A 124 -23.00 9.55 3.12
CA THR A 124 -24.14 9.15 3.94
C THR A 124 -23.93 7.75 4.51
N ILE A 125 -23.43 6.82 3.68
CA ILE A 125 -23.14 5.45 4.12
C ILE A 125 -22.03 5.46 5.16
N GLN A 126 -20.92 6.15 4.89
CA GLN A 126 -19.80 6.26 5.82
C GLN A 126 -20.27 6.83 7.16
N SER A 127 -20.98 7.97 7.14
CA SER A 127 -21.45 8.64 8.35
C SER A 127 -22.36 7.74 9.19
N LYS A 128 -23.33 7.06 8.56
CA LYS A 128 -24.25 6.16 9.27
C LYS A 128 -23.53 4.95 9.86
N LEU A 129 -22.66 4.29 9.11
CA LEU A 129 -21.87 3.15 9.60
C LEU A 129 -21.01 3.56 10.80
N MET A 130 -20.31 4.68 10.70
CA MET A 130 -19.47 5.19 11.79
C MET A 130 -20.28 5.63 13.01
N SER A 131 -21.48 6.21 12.82
CA SER A 131 -22.39 6.49 13.94
C SER A 131 -22.78 5.20 14.66
N CYS A 132 -23.24 4.18 13.93
CA CYS A 132 -23.62 2.91 14.53
C CYS A 132 -22.47 2.24 15.29
N LEU A 133 -21.23 2.32 14.79
CA LEU A 133 -20.05 1.78 15.46
C LEU A 133 -19.69 2.53 16.74
N ARG A 134 -19.82 3.87 16.72
CA ARG A 134 -19.65 4.70 17.92
C ARG A 134 -20.72 4.39 18.96
N ASP A 135 -21.98 4.32 18.53
CA ASP A 135 -23.13 4.13 19.41
C ASP A 135 -23.17 2.72 20.03
N SER A 136 -22.70 1.70 19.31
CA SER A 136 -22.72 0.31 19.77
C SER A 136 -21.61 -0.06 20.76
N GLN A 137 -20.51 0.69 20.83
CA GLN A 137 -19.29 0.25 21.54
C GLN A 137 -18.51 1.40 22.21
N GLN A 138 -19.20 2.38 22.79
CA GLN A 138 -18.56 3.56 23.41
C GLN A 138 -17.44 3.25 24.43
N SER A 139 -17.35 2.03 24.98
CA SER A 139 -16.30 1.62 25.95
C SER A 139 -15.15 0.77 25.38
N ASN A 140 -15.26 0.20 24.18
CA ASN A 140 -14.36 -0.90 23.75
C ASN A 140 -13.35 -0.51 22.66
N TRP A 141 -13.54 0.63 21.98
CA TRP A 141 -12.66 1.08 20.89
C TRP A 141 -11.41 1.81 21.36
N THR A 142 -11.41 2.32 22.59
CA THR A 142 -10.29 3.08 23.15
C THR A 142 -9.65 2.26 24.26
N SER A 143 -8.60 1.51 23.93
CA SER A 143 -7.55 1.28 24.91
C SER A 143 -6.96 2.66 25.22
N GLN A 144 -7.21 3.21 26.41
CA GLN A 144 -6.54 4.42 26.85
C GLN A 144 -5.03 4.24 26.70
N GLY A 145 -4.40 4.98 25.78
CA GLY A 145 -2.96 4.93 25.52
C GLY A 145 -2.53 4.34 24.17
N ASP A 146 -3.45 3.98 23.27
CA ASP A 146 -3.06 3.65 21.89
C ASP A 146 -2.77 4.91 21.06
N LEU A 147 -1.74 4.78 20.20
CA LEU A 147 -1.33 5.82 19.25
C LEU A 147 -2.47 6.08 18.27
N ASP A 148 -2.67 7.34 17.87
CA ASP A 148 -3.60 7.64 16.79
C ASP A 148 -3.17 6.93 15.50
N ARG A 149 -4.12 6.64 14.60
CA ARG A 149 -3.81 6.00 13.33
C ARG A 149 -2.78 6.81 12.54
N ALA A 150 -2.93 8.13 12.44
CA ALA A 150 -2.03 8.96 11.66
C ALA A 150 -0.60 8.87 12.22
N GLU A 151 -0.46 8.99 13.54
CA GLU A 151 0.82 8.85 14.24
C GLU A 151 1.44 7.47 14.04
N ARG A 152 0.65 6.39 14.18
CA ARG A 152 1.12 5.03 13.93
C ARG A 152 1.59 4.85 12.49
N MET A 153 0.88 5.39 11.51
CA MET A 153 1.26 5.28 10.10
C MET A 153 2.56 6.01 9.80
N VAL A 154 2.78 7.19 10.38
CA VAL A 154 4.06 7.91 10.29
C VAL A 154 5.19 7.07 10.87
N LEU A 155 5.00 6.51 12.07
CA LEU A 155 6.03 5.68 12.72
C LEU A 155 6.31 4.37 11.97
N VAL A 156 5.31 3.80 11.30
CA VAL A 156 5.48 2.64 10.42
C VAL A 156 6.30 3.02 9.21
N GLN A 157 5.97 4.14 8.55
CA GLN A 157 6.70 4.63 7.38
C GLN A 157 8.16 4.94 7.72
N GLU A 158 8.42 5.65 8.83
CA GLU A 158 9.78 5.92 9.30
C GLU A 158 10.57 4.63 9.55
N ALA A 159 9.93 3.60 10.12
CA ALA A 159 10.57 2.30 10.34
C ALA A 159 10.84 1.55 9.02
N GLU A 160 9.98 1.70 8.02
CA GLU A 160 10.17 1.14 6.68
C GLU A 160 11.32 1.81 5.94
N GLU A 161 11.37 3.14 5.92
CA GLU A 161 12.45 3.93 5.30
C GLU A 161 13.81 3.65 5.96
N GLU A 162 13.83 3.54 7.30
CA GLU A 162 15.02 3.13 8.05
C GLU A 162 15.48 1.73 7.66
N GLU A 163 14.56 0.76 7.62
CA GLU A 163 14.87 -0.63 7.24
C GLU A 163 15.43 -0.72 5.82
N GLU A 164 14.85 0.00 4.86
CA GLU A 164 15.32 0.05 3.47
C GLU A 164 16.72 0.68 3.36
N ARG A 165 16.95 1.79 4.07
CA ARG A 165 18.28 2.44 4.08
C ARG A 165 19.34 1.50 4.64
N LEU A 166 19.07 0.86 5.78
CA LEU A 166 20.01 -0.08 6.42
C LEU A 166 20.28 -1.31 5.54
N LYS A 167 19.26 -1.84 4.86
CA LYS A 167 19.44 -2.93 3.87
C LYS A 167 20.35 -2.49 2.74
N HIS A 168 20.15 -1.28 2.20
CA HIS A 168 21.00 -0.76 1.14
C HIS A 168 22.46 -0.60 1.59
N GLU A 169 22.70 -0.03 2.78
CA GLU A 169 24.05 0.08 3.36
C GLU A 169 24.71 -1.30 3.53
N ARG A 170 23.96 -2.29 4.00
CA ARG A 170 24.47 -3.65 4.17
C ARG A 170 24.82 -4.31 2.83
N ASP A 171 24.00 -4.08 1.81
CA ASP A 171 24.24 -4.61 0.46
C ASP A 171 25.49 -3.95 -0.16
N GLN A 172 25.75 -2.67 0.10
CA GLN A 172 27.00 -1.99 -0.27
C GLN A 172 28.22 -2.64 0.41
N LEU A 173 28.14 -2.96 1.71
CA LEU A 173 29.21 -3.67 2.42
C LEU A 173 29.45 -5.08 1.84
N PHE A 174 28.39 -5.80 1.45
CA PHE A 174 28.55 -7.09 0.77
C PHE A 174 29.22 -6.94 -0.60
N HIS A 175 28.92 -5.88 -1.35
CA HIS A 175 29.63 -5.58 -2.59
C HIS A 175 31.12 -5.33 -2.36
N GLN A 176 31.49 -4.50 -1.38
CA GLN A 176 32.90 -4.26 -1.03
C GLN A 176 33.61 -5.55 -0.60
N LEU A 177 32.95 -6.42 0.17
CA LEU A 177 33.49 -7.71 0.58
C LEU A 177 33.75 -8.63 -0.62
N ASN A 178 32.84 -8.64 -1.60
CA ASN A 178 33.01 -9.41 -2.83
C ASN A 178 34.14 -8.87 -3.70
N GLU A 179 34.29 -7.56 -3.82
CA GLU A 179 35.42 -6.93 -4.54
C GLU A 179 36.77 -7.33 -3.91
N ILE A 180 36.88 -7.29 -2.58
CA ILE A 180 38.07 -7.74 -1.85
C ILE A 180 38.35 -9.22 -2.13
N ASN A 181 37.32 -10.08 -2.08
CA ASN A 181 37.48 -11.51 -2.33
C ASN A 181 37.92 -11.80 -3.78
N GLN A 182 37.39 -11.08 -4.76
CA GLN A 182 37.80 -11.22 -6.16
C GLN A 182 39.23 -10.76 -6.38
N ALA A 183 39.62 -9.62 -5.79
CA ALA A 183 40.99 -9.11 -5.86
C ALA A 183 42.01 -10.09 -5.26
N LEU A 184 41.64 -10.79 -4.18
CA LEU A 184 42.46 -11.83 -3.55
C LEU A 184 42.55 -13.14 -4.36
N GLN A 185 41.58 -13.43 -5.23
CA GLN A 185 41.58 -14.64 -6.07
C GLN A 185 42.30 -14.42 -7.41
N ALA A 186 42.36 -13.18 -7.89
CA ALA A 186 42.97 -12.82 -9.17
C ALA A 186 44.47 -12.50 -9.10
N GLY A 187 45.02 -12.31 -7.89
CA GLY A 187 46.45 -12.06 -7.63
C GLY A 187 47.18 -13.27 -7.09
#